data_AF-A0A1F6QKJ6-F1
#
_entry.id   AF-A0A1F6QKJ6-F1
#
_cell.length_a   1.000
_cell.length_b   1.000
_cell.length_c   1.000
_cell.angle_alpha   90.00
_cell.angle_beta   90.00
_cell.angle_gamma   90.00
#
_symmetry.space_group_name_H-M   'P 1'
#
loop_
_entity.id
_entity.type
_entity.pdbx_description
1 polymer ?
#
loop_
_entity_poly.entity_id
_entity_poly.type
_entity_poly.pdbx_seq_one_letter_code
_entity_poly.pdbx_strand_id
1 'polypeptide(L)' 'MTKCSGEIVLNPGRFQLGRSVYLCKSTTCINLAIKEKRIPKMLRVSLRSLENVIPKLEEFSGKVVLAR' A
#
# COMPACT_ATOMS: atom_id res chain seq x y z
N MET A 1 -1.05 24.36 12.07
CA MET A 1 -1.43 22.92 12.11
C MET A 1 -0.79 22.22 10.92
N THR A 2 0.18 21.35 11.15
CA THR A 2 0.81 20.52 10.11
C THR A 2 -0.24 19.55 9.58
N LYS A 3 -0.59 19.71 8.31
CA LYS A 3 -1.59 18.89 7.61
C LYS A 3 -1.01 17.47 7.51
N CYS A 4 -1.54 16.51 8.26
CA CYS A 4 -1.22 15.09 8.02
C CYS A 4 -1.72 14.75 6.61
N SER A 5 -0.81 14.64 5.64
CA SER A 5 -1.15 14.50 4.22
C SER A 5 -1.88 13.19 3.88
N GLY A 6 -1.93 12.23 4.81
CA GLY A 6 -2.53 10.91 4.58
C GLY A 6 -1.87 10.16 3.42
N GLU A 7 -0.68 10.62 3.01
CA GLU A 7 0.06 10.12 1.87
C GLU A 7 0.61 8.73 2.18
N ILE A 8 0.41 7.83 1.23
CA ILE A 8 0.93 6.47 1.31
C ILE A 8 2.08 6.37 0.32
N VAL A 9 3.27 6.11 0.84
CA VAL A 9 4.51 5.95 0.07
C VAL A 9 4.92 4.49 0.09
N LEU A 10 5.29 3.95 -1.08
CA LEU A 10 5.90 2.62 -1.18
C LEU A 10 7.41 2.75 -1.04
N ASN A 11 8.02 1.83 -0.29
CA ASN A 11 9.46 1.82 0.01
C ASN A 11 9.96 3.18 0.53
N PRO A 12 9.44 3.65 1.67
CA PRO A 12 9.78 4.97 2.18
C PRO A 12 11.28 5.11 2.49
N GLY A 13 11.81 6.30 2.25
CA GLY A 13 13.20 6.64 2.54
C GLY A 13 13.46 6.84 4.05
N ARG A 14 14.74 6.98 4.42
CA ARG A 14 15.19 7.10 5.83
C ARG A 14 14.57 8.27 6.61
N PHE A 15 14.12 9.31 5.92
CA PHE A 15 13.59 10.53 6.53
C PHE A 15 12.06 10.66 6.44
N GLN A 16 11.38 9.66 5.90
CA GLN A 16 9.92 9.64 5.81
C GLN A 16 9.33 9.01 7.07
N LEU A 17 8.86 9.86 7.98
CA LEU A 17 8.24 9.44 9.25
C LEU A 17 6.76 9.12 9.04
N GLY A 18 6.28 8.04 9.67
CA GLY A 18 4.89 7.64 9.59
C GLY A 18 4.64 6.23 10.12
N ARG A 19 3.43 5.72 9.87
CA ARG A 19 3.14 4.30 10.08
C ARG A 19 3.64 3.49 8.89
N SER A 20 4.27 2.37 9.17
CA SER A 20 4.77 1.45 8.16
C SER A 20 4.03 0.11 8.25
N VAL A 21 3.82 -0.52 7.10
CA VAL A 21 3.43 -1.92 7.03
C VAL A 21 4.38 -2.65 6.09
N TYR A 22 4.83 -3.82 6.51
CA TYR A 22 5.67 -4.69 5.69
C TYR A 22 4.79 -5.75 5.03
N LEU A 23 4.95 -5.92 3.72
CA LEU A 23 4.23 -6.91 2.94
C LEU A 23 5.22 -7.87 2.30
N CYS A 24 4.84 -9.15 2.22
CA CYS A 24 5.56 -10.08 1.37
C CYS A 24 5.41 -9.68 -0.09
N LYS A 25 6.44 -9.95 -0.92
CA LYS A 25 6.38 -9.70 -2.38
C LYS A 25 5.51 -10.72 -3.14
N SER A 26 5.08 -11.81 -2.50
CA SER A 26 4.26 -12.82 -3.18
C SER A 26 2.87 -12.30 -3.51
N THR A 27 2.39 -12.62 -4.71
CA THR A 27 1.06 -12.24 -5.19
C THR A 27 -0.04 -12.68 -4.24
N THR A 28 0.04 -13.90 -3.71
CA THR A 28 -0.91 -14.42 -2.73
C THR A 28 -0.96 -13.55 -1.48
N CYS A 29 0.19 -13.13 -0.96
CA CYS A 29 0.27 -12.31 0.24
C CYS A 29 -0.30 -10.91 0.03
N ILE A 30 0.05 -10.27 -1.09
CA ILE A 30 -0.43 -8.93 -1.43
C ILE A 30 -1.96 -8.95 -1.60
N ASN A 31 -2.48 -9.92 -2.36
CA ASN A 31 -3.92 -10.08 -2.55
C ASN A 31 -4.66 -10.33 -1.23
N LEU A 32 -4.12 -11.18 -0.35
CA LEU A 32 -4.72 -11.45 0.96
C LEU A 32 -4.73 -10.20 1.84
N ALA A 33 -3.62 -9.45 1.88
CA ALA A 33 -3.51 -8.22 2.64
C ALA A 33 -4.50 -7.14 2.19
N ILE A 34 -4.77 -7.05 0.88
CA ILE A 34 -5.78 -6.16 0.31
C ILE A 34 -7.20 -6.66 0.66
N LYS A 35 -7.49 -7.94 0.37
CA LYS A 35 -8.82 -8.55 0.58
C LYS A 35 -9.28 -8.48 2.04
N GLU A 36 -8.38 -8.76 2.98
CA GLU A 36 -8.67 -8.72 4.42
C GLU A 36 -8.63 -7.31 5.02
N LYS A 37 -8.38 -6.29 4.19
CA LYS A 37 -8.25 -4.89 4.60
C LYS A 37 -7.18 -4.72 5.68
N ARG A 38 -6.07 -5.47 5.60
CA ARG A 38 -4.98 -5.40 6.59
C ARG A 38 -4.18 -4.10 6.48
N ILE A 39 -3.87 -3.69 5.25
CA ILE A 39 -3.14 -2.45 4.96
C ILE A 39 -3.83 -1.21 5.54
N PRO A 40 -5.13 -0.92 5.25
CA PRO A 40 -5.79 0.27 5.80
C PRO A 40 -5.91 0.23 7.33
N LYS A 41 -6.13 -0.96 7.92
CA LYS A 41 -6.18 -1.13 9.38
C LYS A 41 -4.84 -0.79 10.03
N MET A 42 -3.74 -1.28 9.47
CA MET A 42 -2.39 -1.09 10.02
C MET A 42 -1.89 0.35 9.86
N LEU A 43 -2.16 0.98 8.71
CA LEU A 43 -1.79 2.38 8.48
C LEU A 43 -2.78 3.37 9.12
N ARG A 44 -3.98 2.90 9.53
CA ARG A 44 -5.15 3.68 9.93
C ARG A 44 -5.52 4.77 8.92
N VAL A 45 -5.64 4.34 7.68
CA VAL A 45 -6.06 5.18 6.55
C VAL A 45 -7.38 4.67 5.99
N SER A 46 -8.09 5.52 5.27
CA SER A 46 -9.32 5.12 4.57
C SER A 46 -9.00 4.16 3.42
N LEU A 47 -9.98 3.35 3.01
CA LEU A 47 -9.84 2.53 1.80
C LEU A 47 -9.59 3.39 0.56
N ARG A 48 -10.21 4.57 0.50
CA ARG A 48 -10.02 5.54 -0.59
C ARG A 48 -8.57 5.98 -0.74
N SER A 49 -7.83 6.09 0.38
CA SER A 49 -6.41 6.44 0.37
C SER A 49 -5.53 5.38 -0.30
N LEU A 50 -6.01 4.13 -0.43
CA LEU A 50 -5.28 3.02 -1.03
C LEU A 50 -5.54 2.82 -2.52
N GLU A 51 -6.56 3.46 -3.09
CA GLU A 51 -6.96 3.28 -4.50
C GLU A 51 -5.78 3.49 -5.47
N ASN A 52 -4.95 4.50 -5.20
CA ASN A 52 -3.79 4.83 -6.04
C ASN A 52 -2.54 3.98 -5.77
N VAL A 53 -2.56 3.15 -4.72
CA VAL A 53 -1.41 2.36 -4.25
C VAL A 53 -1.58 0.89 -4.59
N ILE A 54 -2.83 0.39 -4.64
CA ILE A 54 -3.15 -0.99 -4.99
C ILE A 54 -2.54 -1.41 -6.33
N PRO A 55 -2.68 -0.64 -7.44
CA PRO A 55 -2.08 -1.03 -8.73
C PRO A 55 -0.56 -1.17 -8.66
N LYS A 56 0.10 -0.28 -7.91
CA LYS A 56 1.56 -0.32 -7.70
C LYS A 56 1.98 -1.54 -6.89
N LEU A 57 1.20 -1.94 -5.88
CA LEU A 57 1.44 -3.16 -5.12
C LEU A 57 1.28 -4.41 -5.98
N GLU A 58 0.31 -4.42 -6.90
CA GLU A 58 0.12 -5.52 -7.85
C GLU A 58 1.29 -5.64 -8.85
N GLU A 59 1.88 -4.51 -9.27
CA GLU A 59 3.11 -4.50 -10.09
C GLU A 59 4.29 -5.18 -9.37
N PHE A 60 4.47 -4.91 -8.06
CA PHE A 60 5.48 -5.59 -7.23
C PHE A 60 5.25 -7.10 -7.10
N SER A 61 4.02 -7.57 -7.35
CA SER A 61 3.67 -8.98 -7.28
C SER A 61 4.07 -9.79 -8.51
N GLY A 62 4.66 -9.15 -9.53
CA GLY A 62 5.06 -9.79 -10.78
C GLY A 62 3.90 -10.07 -11.73
N LYS A 63 2.70 -9.56 -11.45
CA LYS A 63 1.62 -9.52 -12.43
C LYS A 63 1.97 -8.43 -13.45
N VAL A 64 2.25 -8.83 -14.69
CA VAL A 64 2.20 -7.91 -15.82
C VAL A 64 0.80 -7.34 -15.87
N VAL A 65 0.66 -6.05 -15.57
CA VAL A 65 -0.58 -5.31 -15.77
C VAL A 65 -0.79 -5.27 -17.28
N LEU A 66 -1.57 -6.21 -17.80
CA LEU A 66 -2.15 -6.10 -19.14
C LEU A 66 -3.07 -4.88 -19.12
N ALA A 67 -2.53 -3.74 -19.56
CA ALA A 67 -3.29 -2.55 -19.87
C ALA A 67 -4.43 -2.97 -20.82
N ARG A 68 -5.66 -2.69 -20.40
CA ARG A 68 -6.83 -2.69 -21.27
C ARG A 68 -7.04 -1.30 -21.83
#